data_AF-A0ABD6D5E3-F1
#
_entry.id   AF-A0ABD6D5E3-F1
#
_cell.length_a   1.000
_cell.length_b   1.000
_cell.length_c   1.000
_cell.angle_alpha   90.00
_cell.angle_beta   90.00
_cell.angle_gamma   90.00
#
_symmetry.space_group_name_H-M   'P 1'
#
loop_
_entity.id
_entity.type
_entity.pdbx_description
1 polymer ?
#
loop_
_entity_poly.entity_id
_entity_poly.type
_entity_poly.pdbx_seq_one_letter_code
_entity_poly.pdbx_strand_id
1 'polypeptide(L)'
;MSDPNISSDQHICSTDISVESVFDVDGSIPDETPQTVQQYLSQETRHNILQLILGHPHHLVSVTEFDYYIPKSRSTISEQLADLADHEILTQYTHQPNAEVRDLPTDFWGFTEFGLRLIAEYNYLRGLPIMRAAHDATDKTEKVQRHEAAPRPTLPALIQSVLTFDETDQADPRVTADSCTEFHTQTLYADAAPADPSVLNADADGDRTLEELF
;
A
#
# COMPACT_ATOMS: atom_id res chain seq x y z
N MET A 1 12.57 13.18 54.40
CA MET A 1 13.39 12.37 53.46
C MET A 1 12.59 12.33 52.19
N SER A 2 13.07 13.05 51.18
CA SER A 2 12.34 13.40 49.97
C SER A 2 12.40 12.27 48.94
N ASP A 3 11.28 12.07 48.23
CA ASP A 3 11.17 11.20 47.06
C ASP A 3 12.13 11.63 45.93
N PRO A 4 12.71 10.69 45.17
CA PRO A 4 13.18 10.98 43.84
C PRO A 4 12.07 10.67 42.83
N ASN A 5 11.50 11.75 42.33
CA ASN A 5 10.74 11.84 41.10
C ASN A 5 11.59 11.31 39.92
N ILE A 6 11.20 10.19 39.31
CA ILE A 6 11.75 9.74 38.03
C ILE A 6 10.78 10.21 36.94
N SER A 7 11.06 11.40 36.42
CA SER A 7 10.53 11.89 35.16
C SER A 7 11.64 11.73 34.11
N SER A 8 11.39 10.97 33.07
CA SER A 8 12.10 10.94 31.78
C SER A 8 11.29 10.02 30.86
N ASP A 9 10.19 10.47 30.26
CA ASP A 9 10.21 11.12 28.95
C ASP A 9 11.55 10.98 28.22
N GLN A 10 11.74 9.79 27.64
CA GLN A 10 12.62 9.59 26.50
C GLN A 10 11.73 9.46 25.27
N HIS A 11 11.23 10.60 24.80
CA HIS A 11 10.85 10.72 23.40
C HIS A 11 12.16 10.65 22.61
N ILE A 12 12.46 9.47 22.08
CA ILE A 12 13.54 9.29 21.12
C ILE A 12 13.05 10.02 19.87
N CYS A 13 13.48 11.26 19.70
CA CYS A 13 13.47 11.93 18.41
C CYS A 13 14.41 11.10 17.53
N SER A 14 13.87 10.16 16.76
CA SER A 14 14.68 9.28 15.90
C SER A 14 15.31 10.10 14.79
N THR A 15 16.54 10.50 15.06
CA THR A 15 17.72 10.65 14.19
C THR A 15 17.49 10.21 12.74
N ASP A 16 17.97 11.02 11.80
CA ASP A 16 17.99 10.81 10.34
C ASP A 16 18.28 9.35 9.90
N ILE A 17 17.26 8.50 9.88
CA ILE A 17 17.31 7.19 9.22
C ILE A 17 17.23 7.46 7.72
N SER A 18 18.36 7.24 7.04
CA SER A 18 18.49 7.38 5.59
C SER A 18 18.12 6.08 4.88
N VAL A 19 17.46 6.19 3.72
CA VAL A 19 17.07 5.04 2.89
C VAL A 19 18.28 4.18 2.53
N GLU A 20 19.44 4.81 2.31
CA GLU A 20 20.66 4.12 1.92
C GLU A 20 21.18 3.17 2.99
N SER A 21 21.07 3.59 4.25
CA SER A 21 21.48 2.78 5.42
C SER A 21 20.55 1.61 5.69
N VAL A 22 19.25 1.78 5.43
CA VAL A 22 18.23 0.76 5.65
C VAL A 22 18.31 -0.36 4.61
N PHE A 23 18.61 -0.02 3.36
CA PHE A 23 18.68 -0.96 2.25
C PHE A 23 20.11 -1.43 1.92
N ASP A 24 21.11 -1.08 2.75
CA ASP A 24 22.53 -1.42 2.57
C ASP A 24 23.06 -1.08 1.16
N VAL A 25 22.70 0.11 0.67
CA VAL A 25 23.10 0.61 -0.65
C VAL A 25 24.22 1.66 -0.56
N ASP A 26 24.95 1.70 0.55
CA ASP A 26 26.05 2.64 0.77
C ASP A 26 27.21 2.32 -0.21
N GLY A 27 27.26 3.06 -1.32
CA GLY A 27 28.21 2.86 -2.42
C GLY A 27 27.65 2.27 -3.72
N SER A 28 26.32 2.13 -3.85
CA SER A 28 25.66 1.80 -5.12
C SER A 28 25.70 2.97 -6.12
N ILE A 29 25.43 2.70 -7.39
CA ILE A 29 25.26 3.77 -8.39
C ILE A 29 23.98 4.54 -8.01
N PRO A 30 23.95 5.89 -8.01
CA PRO A 30 22.83 6.69 -7.51
C PRO A 30 21.44 6.33 -8.10
N ASP A 31 21.40 5.70 -9.28
CA ASP A 31 20.16 5.28 -9.94
C ASP A 31 19.63 3.90 -9.45
N GLU A 32 20.40 3.14 -8.67
CA GLU A 32 20.05 1.78 -8.21
C GLU A 32 19.25 1.77 -6.90
N THR A 33 19.41 2.78 -6.05
CA THR A 33 18.67 2.90 -4.78
C THR A 33 17.16 2.97 -5.01
N PRO A 34 16.63 3.85 -5.89
CA PRO A 34 15.19 3.91 -6.14
C PRO A 34 14.62 2.61 -6.73
N GLN A 35 15.38 1.94 -7.60
CA GLN A 35 14.96 0.68 -8.21
C GLN A 35 14.91 -0.45 -7.17
N THR A 36 15.90 -0.52 -6.29
CA THR A 36 15.97 -1.50 -5.20
C THR A 36 14.78 -1.35 -4.25
N VAL A 37 14.48 -0.12 -3.82
CA VAL A 37 13.34 0.15 -2.94
C VAL A 37 12.02 -0.14 -3.64
N GLN A 38 11.85 0.26 -4.90
CA GLN A 38 10.63 -0.04 -5.66
C GLN A 38 10.44 -1.55 -5.83
N GLN A 39 11.50 -2.29 -6.15
CA GLN A 39 11.47 -3.75 -6.27
C GLN A 39 11.16 -4.41 -4.93
N TYR A 40 11.66 -3.84 -3.84
CA TYR A 40 11.34 -4.28 -2.49
C TYR A 40 9.85 -4.04 -2.20
N LEU A 41 9.34 -2.81 -2.29
CA LEU A 41 7.95 -2.50 -1.94
C LEU A 41 6.92 -3.20 -2.85
N SER A 42 7.27 -3.53 -4.09
CA SER A 42 6.37 -4.17 -5.07
C SER A 42 6.20 -5.68 -4.91
N GLN A 43 6.92 -6.33 -3.99
CA GLN A 43 6.66 -7.75 -3.66
C GLN A 43 5.20 -7.95 -3.22
N GLU A 44 4.48 -8.87 -3.87
CA GLU A 44 3.01 -9.02 -3.75
C GLU A 44 2.51 -8.99 -2.30
N THR A 45 3.08 -9.81 -1.42
CA THR A 45 2.65 -9.89 -0.01
C THR A 45 2.94 -8.59 0.75
N ARG A 46 4.11 -8.00 0.52
CA ARG A 46 4.54 -6.75 1.15
C ARG A 46 3.64 -5.60 0.70
N HIS A 47 3.38 -5.51 -0.59
CA HIS A 47 2.48 -4.54 -1.18
C HIS A 47 1.07 -4.64 -0.57
N ASN A 48 0.52 -5.86 -0.44
CA ASN A 48 -0.79 -6.07 0.19
C ASN A 48 -0.81 -5.65 1.67
N ILE A 49 0.26 -5.92 2.42
CA ILE A 49 0.40 -5.47 3.82
C ILE A 49 0.34 -3.94 3.89
N LEU A 50 1.14 -3.25 3.08
CA LEU A 50 1.22 -1.79 3.07
C LEU A 50 -0.13 -1.17 2.70
N GLN A 51 -0.78 -1.68 1.65
CA GLN A 51 -2.10 -1.22 1.23
C GLN A 51 -3.17 -1.42 2.30
N LEU A 52 -3.16 -2.57 2.98
CA LEU A 52 -4.13 -2.84 4.03
C LEU A 52 -3.97 -1.88 5.21
N ILE A 53 -2.73 -1.59 5.64
CA ILE A 53 -2.48 -0.61 6.70
C ILE A 53 -2.94 0.79 6.27
N LEU A 54 -2.65 1.19 5.03
CA LEU A 54 -3.07 2.48 4.49
C LEU A 54 -4.60 2.60 4.41
N GLY A 55 -5.30 1.55 3.97
CA GLY A 55 -6.76 1.51 3.88
C GLY A 55 -7.49 1.37 5.22
N HIS A 56 -6.82 0.90 6.27
CA HIS A 56 -7.47 0.61 7.56
C HIS A 56 -7.83 1.90 8.33
N PRO A 57 -8.99 1.95 9.01
CA PRO A 57 -9.48 3.17 9.65
C PRO A 57 -8.58 3.85 10.66
N HIS A 58 -7.83 3.04 11.38
CA HIS A 58 -6.91 3.47 12.42
C HIS A 58 -5.44 3.37 11.98
N HIS A 59 -5.17 2.97 10.73
CA HIS A 59 -3.82 2.69 10.20
C HIS A 59 -2.96 1.75 11.07
N LEU A 60 -3.64 0.89 11.81
CA LEU A 60 -3.10 -0.11 12.71
C LEU A 60 -3.86 -1.38 12.43
N VAL A 61 -3.19 -2.49 12.17
CA VAL A 61 -3.83 -3.75 11.73
C VAL A 61 -3.29 -4.93 12.54
N SER A 62 -4.16 -5.79 13.06
CA SER A 62 -3.76 -7.00 13.76
C SER A 62 -3.43 -8.15 12.80
N VAL A 63 -2.66 -9.13 13.24
CA VAL A 63 -2.32 -10.32 12.42
C VAL A 63 -3.55 -11.09 11.95
N THR A 64 -4.65 -11.07 12.72
CA THR A 64 -5.90 -11.72 12.32
C THR A 64 -6.61 -10.98 11.18
N GLU A 65 -6.49 -9.64 11.14
CA GLU A 65 -7.02 -8.85 10.02
C GLU A 65 -6.18 -9.10 8.76
N PHE A 66 -4.84 -9.13 8.86
CA PHE A 66 -3.99 -9.51 7.71
C PHE A 66 -4.32 -10.91 7.16
N ASP A 67 -4.48 -11.90 8.04
CA ASP A 67 -4.83 -13.29 7.68
C ASP A 67 -6.19 -13.40 6.95
N TYR A 68 -7.07 -12.42 7.13
CA TYR A 68 -8.34 -12.34 6.42
C TYR A 68 -8.20 -11.74 5.01
N TYR A 69 -7.47 -10.64 4.89
CA TYR A 69 -7.39 -9.85 3.66
C TYR A 69 -6.34 -10.36 2.67
N ILE A 70 -5.27 -10.98 3.17
CA ILE A 70 -4.14 -11.37 2.35
C ILE A 70 -4.21 -12.88 2.08
N PRO A 71 -4.23 -13.33 0.81
CA PRO A 71 -4.33 -14.74 0.46
C PRO A 71 -2.98 -15.46 0.62
N LYS A 72 -2.34 -15.34 1.79
CA LYS A 72 -1.06 -15.95 2.16
C LYS A 72 -1.18 -16.56 3.55
N SER A 73 -0.27 -17.48 3.87
CA SER A 73 -0.26 -18.11 5.19
C SER A 73 0.11 -17.10 6.28
N ARG A 74 -0.43 -17.29 7.49
CA ARG A 74 -0.07 -16.48 8.67
C ARG A 74 1.44 -16.44 8.94
N SER A 75 2.17 -17.53 8.69
CA SER A 75 3.63 -17.56 8.81
C SER A 75 4.30 -16.64 7.79
N THR A 76 3.86 -16.68 6.52
CA THR A 76 4.37 -15.79 5.47
C THR A 76 4.08 -14.33 5.80
N ILE A 77 2.86 -14.02 6.28
CA ILE A 77 2.50 -12.66 6.71
C ILE A 77 3.42 -12.20 7.85
N SER A 78 3.63 -13.04 8.86
CA SER A 78 4.46 -12.69 10.01
C SER A 78 5.93 -12.48 9.63
N GLU A 79 6.45 -13.29 8.70
CA GLU A 79 7.79 -13.13 8.14
C GLU A 79 7.94 -11.79 7.39
N GLN A 80 6.97 -11.42 6.56
CA GLN A 80 7.01 -10.15 5.84
C GLN A 80 6.83 -8.94 6.77
N LEU A 81 6.05 -9.05 7.85
CA LEU A 81 5.94 -8.01 8.87
C LEU A 81 7.25 -7.81 9.62
N ALA A 82 7.94 -8.91 9.97
CA ALA A 82 9.26 -8.84 10.60
C ALA A 82 10.29 -8.19 9.66
N ASP A 83 10.33 -8.61 8.39
CA ASP A 83 11.22 -8.03 7.39
C ASP A 83 10.95 -6.52 7.16
N LEU A 84 9.69 -6.10 7.10
CA LEU A 84 9.33 -4.69 7.04
C LEU A 84 9.72 -3.90 8.31
N ALA A 85 9.73 -4.56 9.47
CA ALA A 85 10.17 -3.97 10.73
C ALA A 85 11.70 -3.83 10.79
N ASP A 86 12.42 -4.83 10.29
CA ASP A 86 13.88 -4.81 10.19
C ASP A 86 14.37 -3.67 9.27
N HIS A 87 13.54 -3.27 8.30
CA HIS A 87 13.78 -2.09 7.45
C HIS A 87 13.21 -0.79 8.03
N GLU A 88 12.79 -0.77 9.30
CA GLU A 88 12.22 0.39 9.98
C GLU A 88 10.97 0.96 9.28
N ILE A 89 10.32 0.22 8.37
CA ILE A 89 9.14 0.71 7.64
C ILE A 89 7.89 0.58 8.52
N LEU A 90 7.76 -0.57 9.19
CA LEU A 90 6.67 -0.86 10.11
C LEU A 90 7.17 -1.03 11.54
N THR A 91 6.27 -0.85 12.49
CA THR A 91 6.52 -1.19 13.88
C THR A 91 5.27 -1.78 14.53
N GLN A 92 5.49 -2.54 15.60
CA GLN A 92 4.45 -3.18 16.38
C GLN A 92 4.03 -2.25 17.53
N TYR A 93 2.75 -1.92 17.57
CA TYR A 93 2.11 -1.16 18.61
C TYR A 93 1.28 -2.08 19.51
N THR A 94 1.63 -2.14 20.79
CA THR A 94 0.95 -3.00 21.77
C THR A 94 -0.03 -2.19 22.60
N HIS A 95 -1.29 -2.63 22.65
CA HIS A 95 -2.33 -2.11 23.54
C HIS A 95 -2.52 -3.06 24.72
N GLN A 96 -1.74 -2.83 25.79
CA GLN A 96 -1.74 -3.66 27.00
C GLN A 96 -3.13 -3.93 27.60
N PRO A 97 -4.09 -2.97 27.64
CA PRO A 97 -5.42 -3.24 28.19
C PRO A 97 -6.19 -4.35 27.46
N ASN A 98 -5.88 -4.64 26.19
CA ASN A 98 -6.52 -5.74 25.47
C ASN A 98 -6.04 -7.11 25.94
N ALA A 99 -4.87 -7.21 26.59
CA ALA A 99 -4.34 -8.49 27.08
C ALA A 99 -5.24 -9.14 28.14
N GLU A 100 -6.03 -8.34 28.85
CA GLU A 100 -6.98 -8.82 29.87
C GLU A 100 -8.33 -9.25 29.29
N VAL A 101 -8.60 -8.94 28.01
CA VAL A 101 -9.88 -9.21 27.36
C VAL A 101 -9.75 -10.36 26.37
N ARG A 102 -10.53 -11.42 26.57
CA ARG A 102 -10.53 -12.58 25.68
C ARG A 102 -10.94 -12.18 24.25
N ASP A 103 -10.29 -12.79 23.27
CA ASP A 103 -10.57 -12.64 21.83
C ASP A 103 -10.34 -11.22 21.28
N LEU A 104 -9.58 -10.36 21.98
CA LEU A 104 -9.08 -9.11 21.43
C LEU A 104 -7.60 -9.19 21.06
N PRO A 105 -7.18 -8.55 19.95
CA PRO A 105 -5.78 -8.42 19.62
C PRO A 105 -5.08 -7.44 20.57
N THR A 106 -3.95 -7.84 21.13
CA THR A 106 -3.08 -6.94 21.91
C THR A 106 -2.10 -6.19 21.02
N ASP A 107 -1.68 -6.81 19.92
CA ASP A 107 -0.66 -6.28 19.04
C ASP A 107 -1.20 -5.87 17.68
N PHE A 108 -0.75 -4.71 17.23
CA PHE A 108 -1.12 -4.10 15.98
C PHE A 108 0.12 -3.63 15.22
N TRP A 109 0.07 -3.66 13.90
CA TRP A 109 1.15 -3.19 13.04
C TRP A 109 0.75 -1.89 12.36
N GLY A 110 1.66 -0.93 12.30
CA GLY A 110 1.48 0.33 11.61
C GLY A 110 2.81 0.91 11.15
N PHE A 111 2.76 2.04 10.46
CA PHE A 111 3.96 2.72 9.97
C PHE A 111 4.79 3.33 11.09
N THR A 112 6.10 3.37 10.88
CA THR A 112 7.01 4.29 11.58
C THR A 112 6.99 5.66 10.88
N GLU A 113 7.67 6.66 11.46
CA GLU A 113 7.86 7.93 10.78
C GLU A 113 8.71 7.79 9.50
N PHE A 114 9.76 6.95 9.53
CA PHE A 114 10.59 6.66 8.35
C PHE A 114 9.79 5.98 7.25
N GLY A 115 9.08 4.90 7.59
CA GLY A 115 8.27 4.15 6.65
C GLY A 115 7.20 5.02 6.00
N LEU A 116 6.60 5.94 6.76
CA LEU A 116 5.61 6.85 6.20
C LEU A 116 6.22 7.88 5.23
N ARG A 117 7.41 8.41 5.51
CA ARG A 117 8.15 9.25 4.55
C ARG A 117 8.48 8.48 3.27
N LEU A 118 8.95 7.24 3.42
CA LEU A 118 9.27 6.37 2.30
C LEU A 118 8.02 6.10 1.43
N ILE A 119 6.92 5.69 2.03
CA ILE A 119 5.67 5.39 1.32
C ILE A 119 5.08 6.64 0.65
N ALA A 120 5.26 7.83 1.23
CA ALA A 120 4.92 9.10 0.59
C ALA A 120 5.77 9.38 -0.65
N GLU A 121 7.10 9.20 -0.55
CA GLU A 121 8.05 9.41 -1.65
C GLU A 121 7.74 8.51 -2.86
N TYR A 122 7.35 7.27 -2.62
CA TYR A 122 6.99 6.30 -3.67
C TYR A 122 5.50 6.35 -4.06
N ASN A 123 4.79 7.44 -3.74
CA ASN A 123 3.41 7.75 -4.15
C ASN A 123 2.32 6.74 -3.72
N TYR A 124 2.55 5.97 -2.66
CA TYR A 124 1.55 5.03 -2.16
C TYR A 124 0.36 5.73 -1.48
N LEU A 125 0.53 6.98 -1.01
CA LEU A 125 -0.53 7.76 -0.37
C LEU A 125 -1.63 8.21 -1.35
N ARG A 126 -1.33 8.29 -2.65
CA ARG A 126 -2.29 8.75 -3.69
C ARG A 126 -3.54 7.86 -3.77
N GLY A 127 -3.44 6.59 -3.36
CA GLY A 127 -4.54 5.63 -3.39
C GLY A 127 -5.34 5.54 -2.10
N LEU A 128 -5.07 6.38 -1.09
CA LEU A 128 -5.68 6.27 0.24
C LEU A 128 -7.22 6.24 0.22
N PRO A 129 -7.93 7.17 -0.47
CA PRO A 129 -9.39 7.13 -0.54
C PRO A 129 -9.93 5.84 -1.14
N ILE A 130 -9.25 5.31 -2.17
CA ILE A 130 -9.63 4.08 -2.86
C ILE A 130 -9.42 2.86 -1.95
N MET A 131 -8.27 2.77 -1.28
CA MET A 131 -7.97 1.70 -0.34
C MET A 131 -8.95 1.69 0.85
N ARG A 132 -9.31 2.88 1.34
CA ARG A 132 -10.31 3.04 2.41
C ARG A 132 -11.69 2.58 1.95
N ALA A 133 -12.14 3.00 0.78
CA ALA A 133 -13.41 2.58 0.22
C ALA A 133 -13.47 1.06 -0.01
N ALA A 134 -12.40 0.46 -0.53
CA ALA A 134 -12.30 -0.99 -0.72
C ALA A 134 -12.35 -1.75 0.62
N HIS A 135 -11.66 -1.26 1.65
CA HIS A 135 -11.69 -1.83 2.99
C HIS A 135 -13.10 -1.78 3.60
N ASP A 136 -13.79 -0.65 3.47
CA ASP A 136 -15.12 -0.44 4.04
C ASP A 136 -16.21 -1.23 3.30
N ALA A 137 -16.05 -1.44 1.99
CA ALA A 137 -16.97 -2.24 1.17
C ALA A 137 -16.77 -3.77 1.33
N THR A 138 -15.70 -4.21 1.99
CA THR A 138 -15.43 -5.64 2.16
C THR A 138 -16.34 -6.25 3.22
N ASP A 139 -17.08 -7.29 2.85
CA ASP A 139 -17.80 -8.12 3.82
C ASP A 139 -16.81 -8.79 4.77
N LYS A 140 -17.10 -8.73 6.07
CA LYS A 140 -16.18 -9.20 7.13
C LYS A 140 -16.85 -10.26 7.99
N THR A 141 -16.09 -11.25 8.41
CA THR A 141 -16.55 -12.22 9.42
C THR A 141 -16.70 -11.55 10.79
N GLU A 142 -17.54 -12.12 11.67
CA GLU A 142 -17.70 -11.60 13.05
C GLU A 142 -16.38 -11.51 13.82
N LYS A 143 -15.44 -12.44 13.55
CA LYS A 143 -14.12 -12.42 14.17
C LYS A 143 -13.32 -11.19 13.72
N VAL A 144 -13.31 -10.91 12.43
CA VAL A 144 -12.58 -9.76 11.86
C VAL A 144 -13.21 -8.45 12.33
N GLN A 145 -14.54 -8.35 12.33
CA GLN A 145 -15.25 -7.17 12.84
C GLN A 145 -14.92 -6.89 14.31
N ARG A 146 -14.82 -7.93 15.15
CA ARG A 146 -14.43 -7.80 16.57
C ARG A 146 -13.00 -7.28 16.72
N HIS A 147 -12.08 -7.75 15.88
CA HIS A 147 -10.70 -7.29 15.88
C HIS A 147 -10.61 -5.85 15.36
N GLU A 148 -11.33 -5.51 14.29
CA GLU A 148 -11.40 -4.16 13.72
C GLU A 148 -11.87 -3.13 14.75
N ALA A 149 -12.94 -3.45 15.47
CA ALA A 149 -13.54 -2.62 16.52
C ALA A 149 -12.80 -2.66 17.87
N ALA A 150 -11.71 -3.44 17.98
CA ALA A 150 -10.94 -3.51 19.22
C ALA A 150 -10.31 -2.15 19.56
N PRO A 151 -10.21 -1.78 20.85
CA PRO A 151 -9.45 -0.61 21.27
C PRO A 151 -8.00 -0.69 20.80
N ARG A 152 -7.46 0.42 20.30
CA ARG A 152 -6.13 0.51 19.69
C ARG A 152 -5.32 1.62 20.36
N PRO A 153 -3.98 1.50 20.35
CA PRO A 153 -3.12 2.57 20.83
C PRO A 153 -3.22 3.78 19.90
N THR A 154 -3.02 4.98 20.44
CA THR A 154 -3.00 6.21 19.65
C THR A 154 -1.67 6.32 18.91
N LEU A 155 -1.73 6.52 17.59
CA LEU A 155 -0.53 6.78 16.77
C LEU A 155 0.12 8.12 17.15
N PRO A 156 1.44 8.28 16.99
CA PRO A 156 2.11 9.57 17.11
C PRO A 156 1.48 10.66 16.21
N ALA A 157 1.41 11.89 16.70
CA ALA A 157 0.71 12.99 16.01
C ALA A 157 1.28 13.28 14.61
N LEU A 158 2.59 13.14 14.42
CA LEU A 158 3.26 13.32 13.13
C LEU A 158 2.73 12.31 12.10
N ILE A 159 2.64 11.04 12.49
CA ILE A 159 2.11 9.94 11.66
C ILE A 159 0.64 10.20 11.31
N GLN A 160 -0.19 10.58 12.29
CA GLN A 160 -1.59 10.90 12.05
C GLN A 160 -1.77 12.04 11.05
N SER A 161 -0.97 13.10 11.15
CA SER A 161 -1.08 14.26 10.27
C SER A 161 -0.83 13.93 8.80
N VAL A 162 0.14 13.05 8.51
CA VAL A 162 0.47 12.64 7.15
C VAL A 162 -0.55 11.66 6.59
N LEU A 163 -1.06 10.74 7.42
CA LEU A 163 -2.09 9.77 7.03
C LEU A 163 -3.48 10.39 6.84
N THR A 164 -3.70 11.59 7.38
CA THR A 164 -4.91 12.39 7.11
C THR A 164 -4.92 12.94 5.68
N PHE A 165 -3.95 12.56 4.83
CA PHE A 165 -3.79 12.94 3.42
C PHE A 165 -5.09 13.45 2.81
N ASP A 166 -5.21 14.78 2.80
CA ASP A 166 -6.23 15.45 2.02
C ASP A 166 -5.72 15.31 0.59
N GLU A 167 -6.50 14.65 -0.27
CA GLU A 167 -6.20 14.61 -1.70
C GLU A 167 -6.18 16.06 -2.16
N THR A 168 -5.00 16.67 -2.15
CA THR A 168 -4.87 18.01 -2.67
C THR A 168 -5.27 17.88 -4.12
N ASP A 169 -6.34 18.59 -4.49
CA ASP A 169 -6.87 18.82 -5.83
C ASP A 169 -5.85 19.55 -6.73
N GLN A 170 -4.55 19.34 -6.48
CA GLN A 170 -3.47 19.52 -7.42
C GLN A 170 -3.65 18.47 -8.51
N ALA A 171 -4.67 18.69 -9.34
CA ALA A 171 -4.55 18.39 -10.76
C ALA A 171 -3.14 18.81 -11.16
N ASP A 172 -2.32 17.84 -11.57
CA ASP A 172 -1.06 18.17 -12.22
C ASP A 172 -1.41 19.22 -13.29
N PRO A 173 -0.86 20.44 -13.26
CA PRO A 173 -1.20 21.44 -14.28
C PRO A 173 -0.85 20.96 -15.71
N ARG A 174 -0.12 19.84 -15.85
CA ARG A 174 0.12 19.12 -17.11
C ARG A 174 -1.01 18.17 -17.53
N VAL A 175 -1.90 17.81 -16.61
CA VAL A 175 -3.10 17.01 -16.88
C VAL A 175 -4.31 17.92 -16.73
N THR A 176 -4.55 18.73 -17.76
CA THR A 176 -5.82 19.42 -17.91
C THR A 176 -6.86 18.45 -18.45
N ALA A 177 -8.15 18.71 -18.20
CA ALA A 177 -9.24 17.93 -18.80
C ALA A 177 -9.18 17.91 -20.35
N ASP A 178 -8.50 18.89 -20.95
CA ASP A 178 -8.19 18.90 -22.39
C ASP A 178 -7.22 17.78 -22.80
N SER A 179 -6.26 17.39 -21.98
CA SER A 179 -5.28 16.34 -22.30
C SER A 179 -5.91 14.94 -22.42
N CYS A 180 -6.96 14.64 -21.64
CA CYS A 180 -7.71 13.37 -21.80
C CYS A 180 -8.49 13.33 -23.12
N THR A 181 -8.87 14.49 -23.66
CA THR A 181 -9.61 14.58 -24.93
C THR A 181 -8.66 14.46 -26.12
N GLU A 182 -7.44 15.00 -26.03
CA GLU A 182 -6.43 14.91 -27.10
C GLU A 182 -5.96 13.47 -27.37
N PHE A 183 -5.71 12.65 -26.33
CA PHE A 183 -5.26 11.26 -26.54
C PHE A 183 -6.32 10.38 -27.23
N HIS A 184 -7.61 10.65 -27.03
CA HIS A 184 -8.67 9.90 -27.72
C HIS A 184 -8.80 10.28 -29.19
N THR A 185 -8.34 11.48 -29.57
CA THR A 185 -8.30 11.95 -30.96
C THR A 185 -7.00 11.63 -31.70
N GLN A 186 -5.93 11.29 -30.98
CA GLN A 186 -4.68 10.78 -31.55
C GLN A 186 -4.63 9.25 -31.48
N THR A 187 -5.64 8.58 -32.04
CA THR A 187 -5.47 7.21 -32.50
C THR A 187 -4.46 7.21 -33.66
N LEU A 188 -3.16 7.14 -33.34
CA LEU A 188 -2.07 6.94 -34.30
C LEU A 188 -2.12 5.54 -34.95
N TYR A 189 -3.02 4.67 -34.49
CA TYR A 189 -3.27 3.34 -35.02
C TYR A 189 -4.78 3.11 -35.16
N ALA A 190 -5.35 3.61 -36.25
CA ALA A 190 -6.40 2.99 -37.05
C ALA A 190 -6.87 4.02 -38.09
N ASP A 191 -6.57 3.77 -39.37
CA ASP A 191 -7.46 4.27 -40.42
C ASP A 191 -8.87 3.78 -40.06
N ALA A 192 -9.85 4.68 -40.10
CA ALA A 192 -11.19 4.40 -39.59
C ALA A 192 -11.70 3.07 -40.16
N ALA A 193 -12.28 2.21 -39.31
CA ALA A 193 -12.95 1.02 -39.79
C ALA A 193 -13.89 1.42 -40.95
N PRO A 194 -13.78 0.77 -42.13
CA PRO A 194 -14.53 1.20 -43.29
C PRO A 194 -16.02 1.20 -42.97
N ALA A 195 -16.71 2.26 -43.35
CA ALA A 195 -18.13 2.45 -43.03
C ALA A 195 -19.03 1.32 -43.57
N ASP A 196 -18.53 0.56 -44.54
CA ASP A 196 -19.15 -0.65 -45.05
C ASP A 196 -18.38 -1.89 -44.53
N PRO A 197 -18.96 -2.72 -43.66
CA PRO A 197 -18.30 -3.94 -43.19
C PRO A 197 -18.12 -5.00 -44.30
N SER A 198 -18.76 -4.82 -45.46
CA SER A 198 -18.70 -5.76 -46.59
C SER A 198 -17.35 -5.78 -47.29
N VAL A 199 -16.55 -4.70 -47.19
CA VAL A 199 -15.21 -4.65 -47.79
C VAL A 199 -14.20 -5.55 -47.07
N LEU A 200 -14.50 -6.04 -45.87
CA LEU A 200 -13.64 -7.00 -45.15
C LEU A 200 -13.65 -8.40 -45.78
N ASN A 201 -14.61 -8.69 -46.67
CA ASN A 201 -14.76 -9.99 -47.32
C ASN A 201 -14.60 -9.93 -48.85
N ALA A 202 -14.12 -8.81 -49.41
CA ALA A 202 -14.03 -8.63 -50.85
C ALA A 202 -12.98 -9.54 -51.52
N ASP A 203 -11.97 -9.97 -50.76
CA ASP A 203 -10.82 -10.75 -51.28
C ASP A 203 -10.71 -12.14 -50.64
N ALA A 204 -11.72 -12.57 -49.86
CA ALA A 204 -11.77 -13.93 -49.33
C ALA A 204 -12.18 -14.87 -50.46
N ASP A 205 -11.19 -15.31 -51.24
CA ASP A 205 -11.28 -16.52 -52.07
C ASP A 205 -11.59 -17.70 -51.13
N GLY A 206 -12.89 -17.95 -50.98
CA GLY A 206 -13.48 -18.85 -50.00
C GLY A 206 -13.34 -20.31 -50.37
N ASP A 207 -12.11 -20.78 -50.64
CA ASP A 207 -11.86 -22.18 -50.95
C ASP A 207 -10.54 -22.71 -50.37
N ARG A 208 -10.22 -22.35 -49.11
CA ARG A 208 -9.25 -23.12 -48.33
C ARG A 208 -10.00 -24.14 -47.48
N THR A 209 -10.03 -25.37 -47.97
CA THR A 209 -10.61 -26.49 -47.23
C THR A 209 -9.73 -26.86 -46.04
N LEU A 210 -10.37 -27.27 -44.94
CA LEU A 210 -9.75 -27.57 -43.63
C LEU A 210 -8.70 -28.69 -43.62
N GLU A 211 -8.44 -29.35 -44.76
CA GLU A 211 -7.48 -30.45 -44.87
C GLU A 211 -6.03 -29.99 -45.09
N GLU A 212 -5.77 -28.71 -45.41
CA GLU A 212 -4.39 -28.21 -45.61
C GLU A 212 -3.72 -27.65 -44.34
N LEU A 213 -4.38 -27.71 -43.18
CA LEU A 213 -3.91 -27.08 -41.93
C LEU A 213 -3.44 -28.06 -40.85
N PHE A 214 -3.34 -29.36 -41.14
CA PHE A 214 -2.82 -30.39 -40.21
C PHE A 214 -1.85 -31.36 -40.89
#